data_AF-A0A523ND02-F1
#
_entry.id   AF-A0A523ND02-F1
#
_cell.length_a   1.000
_cell.length_b   1.000
_cell.length_c   1.000
_cell.angle_alpha   90.00
_cell.angle_beta   90.00
_cell.angle_gamma   90.00
#
_symmetry.space_group_name_H-M   'P 1'
#
loop_
_entity.id
_entity.type
_entity.pdbx_description
1 polymer ?
#
loop_
_entity_poly.entity_id
_entity_poly.type
_entity_poly.pdbx_seq_one_letter_code
_entity_poly.pdbx_strand_id
1 'polypeptide(L)'
;MLLLLPVGAEAQSDADRQAVEEAVLDYVEGIYLVQPERIERSVHQDLRKLGYWRQDSSAEYRVAPMTYQELYDLAAKWNANGHIDAGTAPKEIVVFDVLDQTAVAKLTAAWGVDYFQLGKYDGKWMIVNVLWQSVE
;
A
#
# COMPACT_ATOMS: atom_id res chain seq x y z
N MET A 1 -0.52 -18.69 42.24
CA MET A 1 -0.92 -17.67 41.24
C MET A 1 -0.36 -18.12 39.90
N LEU A 2 -1.20 -18.73 39.06
CA LEU A 2 -0.78 -19.22 37.74
C LEU A 2 -0.78 -18.00 36.81
N LEU A 3 0.39 -17.54 36.37
CA LEU A 3 0.47 -16.56 35.28
C LEU A 3 0.07 -17.25 33.99
N LEU A 4 -1.11 -16.92 33.47
CA LEU A 4 -1.44 -17.15 32.06
C LEU A 4 -0.66 -16.13 31.25
N LEU A 5 0.33 -16.59 30.48
CA LEU A 5 0.98 -15.77 29.46
C LEU A 5 0.00 -15.60 28.27
N PRO A 6 -0.16 -14.38 27.73
CA PRO A 6 -1.10 -14.11 26.65
C PRO A 6 -0.53 -14.59 25.31
N VAL A 7 -0.58 -15.89 25.06
CA VAL A 7 -0.15 -16.49 23.78
C VAL A 7 -0.98 -15.97 22.59
N GLY A 8 -2.20 -15.46 22.83
CA GLY A 8 -3.09 -14.98 21.78
C GLY A 8 -2.77 -13.60 21.20
N ALA A 9 -2.20 -12.69 22.01
CA ALA A 9 -1.96 -11.31 21.56
C ALA A 9 -0.78 -11.21 20.58
N GLU A 10 0.31 -11.94 20.86
CA GLU A 10 1.49 -11.96 19.98
C GLU A 10 1.18 -12.67 18.65
N ALA A 11 0.53 -13.84 18.69
CA ALA A 11 0.14 -14.56 17.48
C ALA A 11 -0.86 -13.78 16.61
N GLN A 12 -1.77 -13.03 17.23
CA GLN A 12 -2.66 -12.11 16.52
C GLN A 12 -1.88 -10.96 15.87
N SER A 13 -0.89 -10.41 16.56
CA SER A 13 -0.05 -9.33 16.03
C SER A 13 0.82 -9.76 14.85
N ASP A 14 1.33 -11.00 14.84
CA ASP A 14 2.09 -11.55 13.70
C ASP A 14 1.19 -11.79 12.48
N ALA A 15 -0.01 -12.36 12.70
CA ALA A 15 -0.99 -12.55 11.65
C ALA A 15 -1.48 -11.21 11.07
N ASP A 16 -1.72 -10.21 11.93
CA ASP A 16 -2.12 -8.87 11.50
C ASP A 16 -1.00 -8.16 10.74
N ARG A 17 0.25 -8.31 11.17
CA ARG A 17 1.41 -7.79 10.43
C ARG A 17 1.54 -8.41 9.04
N GLN A 18 1.37 -9.74 8.93
CA GLN A 18 1.36 -10.42 7.64
C GLN A 18 0.21 -9.92 6.74
N ALA A 19 -1.00 -9.79 7.29
CA ALA A 19 -2.15 -9.32 6.52
C ALA A 19 -2.01 -7.85 6.06
N VAL A 20 -1.35 -6.99 6.85
CA VAL A 20 -0.97 -5.63 6.42
C VAL A 20 0.03 -5.68 5.26
N GLU A 21 1.05 -6.53 5.35
CA GLU A 21 2.02 -6.72 4.27
C GLU A 21 1.34 -7.22 2.98
N GLU A 22 0.44 -8.20 3.09
CA GLU A 22 -0.35 -8.72 1.96
C GLU A 22 -1.23 -7.64 1.31
N ALA A 23 -1.85 -6.76 2.10
CA ALA A 23 -2.63 -5.64 1.55
C ALA A 23 -1.74 -4.66 0.76
N VAL A 24 -0.54 -4.34 1.26
CA VAL A 24 0.41 -3.46 0.54
C VAL A 24 0.97 -4.17 -0.70
N LEU A 25 1.20 -5.48 -0.62
CA LEU A 25 1.63 -6.30 -1.76
C LEU A 25 0.56 -6.31 -2.86
N ASP A 26 -0.71 -6.46 -2.51
CA ASP A 26 -1.82 -6.39 -3.45
C ASP A 26 -1.94 -5.03 -4.13
N TYR A 27 -1.70 -3.95 -3.39
CA TYR A 27 -1.68 -2.60 -3.95
C TYR A 27 -0.61 -2.46 -5.05
N VAL A 28 0.64 -2.86 -4.78
CA VAL A 28 1.74 -2.73 -5.75
C VAL A 28 1.60 -3.71 -6.92
N GLU A 29 1.22 -4.96 -6.65
CA GLU A 29 1.03 -5.97 -7.68
C GLU A 29 -0.21 -5.71 -8.53
N GLY A 30 -1.25 -5.08 -7.99
CA GLY A 30 -2.40 -4.63 -8.77
C GLY A 30 -2.01 -3.67 -9.89
N ILE A 31 -1.06 -2.78 -9.61
CA ILE A 31 -0.55 -1.80 -10.58
C ILE A 31 0.46 -2.45 -11.54
N TYR A 32 1.39 -3.25 -11.03
CA TYR A 32 2.41 -3.90 -11.88
C TYR A 32 1.85 -4.97 -12.80
N LEU A 33 0.91 -5.79 -12.32
CA LEU A 33 0.34 -6.91 -13.06
C LEU A 33 -0.92 -6.53 -13.84
N VAL A 34 -1.35 -5.28 -13.76
CA VAL A 34 -2.55 -4.77 -14.44
C VAL A 34 -3.82 -5.50 -13.98
N GLN A 35 -3.95 -5.63 -12.66
CA GLN A 35 -4.98 -6.40 -11.96
C GLN A 35 -5.75 -5.49 -10.97
N PRO A 36 -6.69 -4.67 -11.45
CA PRO A 36 -7.40 -3.70 -10.62
C PRO A 36 -8.23 -4.34 -9.50
N GLU A 37 -8.63 -5.62 -9.62
CA GLU A 37 -9.27 -6.39 -8.56
C GLU A 37 -8.40 -6.55 -7.31
N ARG A 38 -7.07 -6.38 -7.42
CA ARG A 38 -6.17 -6.32 -6.26
C ARG A 38 -6.33 -5.03 -5.48
N ILE A 39 -6.62 -3.92 -6.15
CA ILE A 39 -6.95 -2.64 -5.50
C ILE A 39 -8.25 -2.78 -4.71
N GLU A 40 -9.26 -3.40 -5.31
CA GLU A 40 -10.56 -3.63 -4.65
C GLU A 40 -10.43 -4.41 -3.34
N ARG A 41 -9.54 -5.41 -3.29
CA ARG A 41 -9.36 -6.19 -2.06
C ARG A 41 -8.37 -5.57 -1.07
N SER A 42 -7.61 -4.54 -1.41
CA SER A 42 -6.58 -3.98 -0.53
C SER A 42 -6.80 -2.52 -0.13
N VAL A 43 -7.67 -1.79 -0.82
CA VAL A 43 -7.86 -0.35 -0.64
C VAL A 43 -9.31 -0.03 -0.31
N HIS A 44 -9.53 0.75 0.75
CA HIS A 44 -10.87 1.17 1.14
C HIS A 44 -11.41 2.23 0.16
N GLN A 45 -12.73 2.22 -0.10
CA GLN A 45 -13.35 3.14 -1.07
C GLN A 45 -13.23 4.62 -0.66
N ASP A 46 -13.09 4.90 0.64
CA ASP A 46 -12.85 6.25 1.18
C ASP A 46 -11.39 6.74 1.07
N LEU A 47 -10.56 6.08 0.24
CA LEU A 47 -9.14 6.40 0.03
C LEU A 47 -8.87 7.92 -0.03
N ARG A 48 -7.89 8.37 0.75
CA ARG A 48 -7.23 9.67 0.56
C ARG A 48 -5.80 9.45 0.09
N LYS A 49 -5.55 9.72 -1.20
CA LYS A 49 -4.21 9.64 -1.78
C LYS A 49 -3.74 11.01 -2.26
N LEU A 50 -2.52 11.38 -1.87
CA LEU A 50 -1.86 12.62 -2.28
C LEU A 50 -0.41 12.32 -2.67
N GLY A 51 -0.02 12.79 -3.85
CA GLY A 51 1.33 12.64 -4.38
C GLY A 51 2.10 13.94 -4.52
N TYR A 52 3.41 13.86 -4.38
CA TYR A 52 4.36 14.88 -4.83
C TYR A 52 5.24 14.27 -5.91
N TRP A 53 5.08 14.74 -7.15
CA TRP A 53 5.87 14.22 -8.26
C TRP A 53 6.58 15.33 -9.03
N ARG A 54 7.73 15.00 -9.60
CA ARG A 54 8.46 15.86 -10.53
C ARG A 54 9.02 15.01 -11.67
N GLN A 55 9.31 15.64 -12.79
CA GLN A 55 9.85 14.95 -13.96
C GLN A 55 11.32 14.56 -13.77
N ASP A 56 12.10 15.42 -13.14
CA ASP A 56 13.53 15.27 -12.83
C ASP A 56 13.92 16.24 -11.69
N SER A 57 15.18 16.24 -11.27
CA SER A 57 15.69 17.07 -10.17
C SER A 57 15.57 18.56 -10.37
N SER A 58 15.52 19.01 -11.63
CA SER A 58 15.44 20.42 -11.97
C SER A 58 14.00 20.95 -11.95
N ALA A 59 13.00 20.06 -11.98
CA ALA A 59 11.59 20.43 -11.97
C ALA A 59 11.04 20.66 -10.56
N GLU A 60 10.10 21.60 -10.44
CA GLU A 60 9.31 21.80 -9.22
C GLU A 60 8.35 20.62 -8.98
N TYR A 61 8.10 20.33 -7.70
CA TYR A 61 7.11 19.32 -7.32
C TYR A 61 5.70 19.78 -7.67
N ARG A 62 4.94 18.87 -8.26
CA ARG A 62 3.50 19.00 -8.49
C ARG A 62 2.74 18.12 -7.52
N VAL A 63 1.65 18.65 -7.00
CA VAL A 63 0.72 17.92 -6.13
C VAL A 63 -0.27 17.14 -7.00
N ALA A 64 -0.44 15.85 -6.72
CA ALA A 64 -1.32 14.95 -7.45
C ALA A 64 -2.27 14.22 -6.49
N PRO A 65 -3.46 14.76 -6.21
CA PRO A 65 -4.49 14.01 -5.50
C PRO A 65 -5.03 12.87 -6.38
N MET A 66 -5.46 11.78 -5.75
CA MET A 66 -6.05 10.63 -6.45
C MET A 66 -7.15 10.01 -5.58
N THR A 67 -8.31 9.77 -6.19
CA THR A 67 -9.44 9.06 -5.60
C THR A 67 -9.26 7.55 -5.70
N TYR A 68 -10.09 6.78 -4.99
CA TYR A 68 -10.14 5.33 -5.15
C TYR A 68 -10.40 4.91 -6.61
N GLN A 69 -11.39 5.51 -7.28
CA GLN A 69 -11.74 5.13 -8.66
C GLN A 69 -10.59 5.42 -9.62
N GLU A 70 -9.91 6.55 -9.48
CA GLU A 70 -8.73 6.87 -10.30
C GLU A 70 -7.58 5.90 -10.07
N LEU A 71 -7.35 5.46 -8.82
CA LEU A 71 -6.36 4.43 -8.51
C LEU A 71 -6.73 3.07 -9.14
N TYR A 72 -8.00 2.66 -9.03
CA TYR A 72 -8.50 1.43 -9.63
C TYR A 72 -8.31 1.46 -11.16
N ASP A 73 -8.70 2.56 -11.82
CA ASP A 73 -8.54 2.74 -13.25
C ASP A 73 -7.07 2.82 -13.68
N LEU A 74 -6.20 3.39 -12.83
CA LEU A 74 -4.77 3.44 -13.05
C LEU A 74 -4.16 2.03 -13.00
N ALA A 75 -4.55 1.21 -12.03
CA ALA A 75 -4.08 -0.17 -11.94
C ALA A 75 -4.40 -0.97 -13.21
N ALA A 76 -5.53 -0.70 -13.86
CA ALA A 76 -5.90 -1.34 -15.12
C ALA A 76 -5.12 -0.86 -16.36
N LYS A 77 -4.29 0.18 -16.25
CA LYS A 77 -3.70 0.86 -17.43
C LYS A 77 -2.21 1.15 -17.33
N TRP A 78 -1.69 1.46 -16.14
CA TRP A 78 -0.36 2.03 -15.95
C TRP A 78 0.72 1.17 -16.62
N ASN A 79 0.76 -0.14 -16.33
CA ASN A 79 1.74 -1.06 -16.92
C ASN A 79 1.20 -1.86 -18.12
N ALA A 80 0.12 -1.43 -18.78
CA ALA A 80 -0.50 -2.20 -19.87
C ALA A 80 0.41 -2.41 -21.10
N ASN A 81 1.41 -1.55 -21.27
CA ASN A 81 2.44 -1.67 -22.30
C ASN A 81 3.68 -2.47 -21.85
N GLY A 82 3.71 -2.98 -20.60
CA GLY A 82 4.82 -3.75 -20.05
C GLY A 82 6.11 -2.96 -19.87
N HIS A 83 6.03 -1.64 -19.62
CA HIS A 83 7.23 -0.82 -19.40
C HIS A 83 7.95 -1.13 -18.09
N ILE A 84 7.29 -1.82 -17.16
CA ILE A 84 7.87 -2.41 -15.94
C ILE A 84 7.76 -3.93 -16.01
N ASP A 85 8.85 -4.63 -15.68
CA ASP A 85 8.84 -6.06 -15.40
C ASP A 85 8.48 -6.32 -13.94
N ALA A 86 7.27 -6.83 -13.70
CA ALA A 86 6.75 -7.11 -12.35
C ALA A 86 7.57 -8.13 -11.56
N GLY A 87 8.38 -8.97 -12.24
CA GLY A 87 9.25 -9.95 -11.58
C GLY A 87 10.52 -9.35 -10.99
N THR A 88 10.95 -8.19 -11.49
CA THR A 88 12.21 -7.53 -11.10
C THR A 88 12.03 -6.12 -10.56
N ALA A 89 10.86 -5.52 -10.73
CA ALA A 89 10.54 -4.20 -10.23
C ALA A 89 10.62 -4.11 -8.69
N PRO A 90 11.07 -2.97 -8.14
CA PRO A 90 11.08 -2.75 -6.69
C PRO A 90 9.69 -2.94 -6.08
N LYS A 91 9.60 -3.67 -4.97
CA LYS A 91 8.39 -3.82 -4.15
C LYS A 91 8.74 -4.10 -2.68
N GLU A 92 9.68 -3.33 -2.15
CA GLU A 92 10.13 -3.47 -0.77
C GLU A 92 9.07 -2.92 0.19
N ILE A 93 8.56 -3.76 1.09
CA ILE A 93 7.53 -3.39 2.07
C ILE A 93 8.15 -3.37 3.46
N VAL A 94 7.88 -2.29 4.20
CA VAL A 94 8.25 -2.16 5.61
C VAL A 94 7.00 -1.84 6.41
N VAL A 95 6.59 -2.74 7.29
CA VAL A 95 5.49 -2.50 8.24
C VAL A 95 6.07 -1.91 9.52
N PHE A 96 5.73 -0.67 9.85
CA PHE A 96 6.27 0.02 11.02
C PHE A 96 5.54 -0.36 12.30
N ASP A 97 4.22 -0.26 12.29
CA ASP A 97 3.40 -0.47 13.48
C ASP A 97 2.06 -1.12 13.12
N VAL A 98 1.56 -1.93 14.05
CA VAL A 98 0.28 -2.65 13.95
C VAL A 98 -0.37 -2.64 15.33
N LEU A 99 -1.54 -2.02 15.41
CA LEU A 99 -2.43 -2.04 16.57
C LEU A 99 -3.70 -2.83 16.22
N ASP A 100 -4.64 -2.97 17.15
CA ASP A 100 -5.87 -3.76 16.97
C ASP A 100 -6.70 -3.39 15.72
N GLN A 101 -6.67 -2.12 15.31
CA GLN A 101 -7.52 -1.57 14.24
C GLN A 101 -6.78 -0.69 13.23
N THR A 102 -5.50 -0.38 13.46
CA THR A 102 -4.72 0.54 12.61
C THR A 102 -3.31 0.02 12.38
N ALA A 103 -2.76 0.29 11.21
CA ALA A 103 -1.36 -0.02 10.89
C ALA A 103 -0.73 1.07 10.02
N VAL A 104 0.60 1.14 10.04
CA VAL A 104 1.40 2.04 9.20
C VAL A 104 2.48 1.25 8.48
N ALA A 105 2.59 1.45 7.16
CA ALA A 105 3.57 0.77 6.33
C ALA A 105 4.21 1.73 5.32
N LYS A 106 5.33 1.32 4.74
CA LYS A 106 6.01 1.96 3.61
C LYS A 106 6.18 0.95 2.48
N LEU A 107 6.05 1.42 1.25
CA LEU A 107 6.45 0.70 0.03
C LEU A 107 7.52 1.51 -0.70
N THR A 108 8.59 0.84 -1.13
CA THR A 108 9.48 1.33 -2.18
C THR A 108 9.13 0.62 -3.49
N ALA A 109 8.66 1.37 -4.48
CA ALA A 109 8.20 0.91 -5.79
C ALA A 109 8.93 1.61 -6.95
N ALA A 110 8.65 1.18 -8.18
CA ALA A 110 9.25 1.69 -9.41
C ALA A 110 8.93 3.18 -9.64
N TRP A 111 7.83 3.68 -9.09
CA TRP A 111 7.43 5.08 -9.18
C TRP A 111 7.92 5.94 -8.01
N GLY A 112 8.46 5.36 -6.93
CA GLY A 112 8.87 6.09 -5.75
C GLY A 112 8.50 5.42 -4.43
N VAL A 113 8.22 6.24 -3.42
CA VAL A 113 7.90 5.78 -2.07
C VAL A 113 6.47 6.16 -1.71
N ASP A 114 5.71 5.19 -1.21
CA ASP A 114 4.39 5.38 -0.60
C ASP A 114 4.48 5.13 0.91
N TYR A 115 3.82 5.99 1.69
CA TYR A 115 3.50 5.78 3.10
C TYR A 115 2.01 5.51 3.24
N PHE A 116 1.67 4.38 3.87
CA PHE A 116 0.31 3.92 4.06
C PHE A 116 -0.14 4.08 5.51
N GLN A 117 -1.40 4.46 5.66
CA GLN A 117 -2.16 4.17 6.87
C GLN A 117 -3.27 3.21 6.49
N LEU A 118 -3.41 2.14 7.27
CA LEU A 118 -4.41 1.09 7.06
C LEU A 118 -5.36 1.03 8.26
N GLY A 119 -6.61 0.66 7.97
CA GLY A 119 -7.62 0.33 8.97
C GLY A 119 -8.10 -1.11 8.82
N LYS A 120 -8.59 -1.71 9.91
CA LYS A 120 -9.20 -3.05 9.90
C LYS A 120 -10.72 -2.93 9.79
N TYR A 121 -11.30 -3.45 8.71
CA TYR A 121 -12.74 -3.40 8.41
C TYR A 121 -13.26 -4.83 8.28
N ASP A 122 -14.23 -5.21 9.11
CA ASP A 122 -14.80 -6.57 9.12
C ASP A 122 -13.74 -7.69 9.18
N GLY A 123 -12.67 -7.45 9.96
CA GLY A 123 -11.55 -8.37 10.12
C GLY A 123 -10.49 -8.29 9.02
N LYS A 124 -10.65 -7.42 8.02
CA LYS A 124 -9.77 -7.28 6.87
C LYS A 124 -8.97 -5.97 6.90
N TRP A 125 -7.67 -6.04 6.67
CA TRP A 125 -6.81 -4.87 6.57
C TRP A 125 -6.96 -4.18 5.21
N MET A 126 -7.22 -2.87 5.23
CA MET A 126 -7.47 -2.06 4.04
C MET A 126 -6.71 -0.74 4.14
N ILE A 127 -6.06 -0.35 3.05
CA ILE A 127 -5.39 0.95 2.91
C ILE A 127 -6.44 2.07 2.86
N VAL A 128 -6.31 3.07 3.75
CA VAL A 128 -7.23 4.21 3.82
C VAL A 128 -6.57 5.53 3.42
N ASN A 129 -5.27 5.69 3.70
CA ASN A 129 -4.51 6.89 3.29
C ASN A 129 -3.19 6.49 2.63
N VAL A 130 -2.81 7.26 1.60
CA VAL A 130 -1.53 7.12 0.89
C VAL A 130 -0.90 8.49 0.70
N LEU A 131 0.29 8.68 1.22
CA LEU A 131 1.14 9.84 0.89
C LEU A 131 2.33 9.32 0.10
N TRP A 132 2.52 9.79 -1.13
CA TRP A 132 3.58 9.27 -1.99
C TRP A 132 4.44 10.38 -2.61
N GLN A 133 5.68 10.02 -2.94
CA GLN A 133 6.61 10.91 -3.62
C GLN A 133 7.43 10.14 -4.66
N SER A 134 7.60 10.73 -5.86
CA SER A 134 8.56 10.23 -6.83
C SER A 134 9.99 10.35 -6.30
N VAL A 135 10.79 9.30 -6.49
CA VAL A 135 12.24 9.35 -6.22
C VAL A 135 12.98 9.39 -7.55
N GLU A 136 14.11 10.10 -7.58
CA GLU A 136 15.06 10.06 -8.68
C GLU A 136 15.91 8.80 -8.65
#